data_AF-A0ABD7TPZ6-F1
#
_entry.id   AF-A0ABD7TPZ6-F1
#
_cell.length_a   1.000
_cell.length_b   1.000
_cell.length_c   1.000
_cell.angle_alpha   90.00
_cell.angle_beta   90.00
_cell.angle_gamma   90.00
#
_symmetry.space_group_name_H-M   'P 1'
#
loop_
_entity.id
_entity.type
_entity.pdbx_description
1 polymer ?
#
loop_
_entity_poly.entity_id
_entity_poly.type
_entity_poly.pdbx_seq_one_letter_code
_entity_poly.pdbx_strand_id
1 'polypeptide(L)'
;MLKPLGILIAATVSLSATAYAGNTPPVASASQLEGRWEVISATVGNGRIQSLSNDDPSLMGKRLSITATRLFWDHVQNATDAPCEKPSIKPTRRDNDADARATVRKAGGPALSAFSVACESGSWGPNKAPSPTILAMPDGSIAIWWFDNGLLRLRRI
;
A
#
# COMPACT_ATOMS: atom_id res chain seq x y z
N MET A 1 -70.63 -28.28 13.27
CA MET A 1 -70.06 -26.95 13.61
C MET A 1 -68.97 -27.16 14.65
N LEU A 2 -67.70 -26.87 14.32
CA LEU A 2 -66.65 -26.24 15.13
C LEU A 2 -65.30 -26.45 14.40
N LYS A 3 -64.66 -25.35 14.00
CA LYS A 3 -63.25 -25.29 13.56
C LYS A 3 -62.38 -24.99 14.80
N PRO A 4 -61.13 -25.49 14.85
CA PRO A 4 -60.08 -24.74 15.50
C PRO A 4 -58.95 -24.34 14.55
N LEU A 5 -58.56 -23.07 14.69
CA LEU A 5 -57.38 -22.42 14.14
C LEU A 5 -56.08 -23.06 14.69
N GLY A 6 -55.07 -23.19 13.83
CA GLY A 6 -53.70 -23.57 14.20
C GLY A 6 -52.67 -22.63 13.57
N ILE A 7 -52.34 -21.59 14.33
CA ILE A 7 -51.22 -20.64 14.31
C ILE A 7 -50.06 -20.96 13.34
N LEU A 8 -49.78 -20.03 12.42
CA LEU A 8 -48.51 -19.95 11.66
C LEU A 8 -47.44 -19.29 12.53
N ILE A 9 -46.38 -20.03 12.85
CA ILE A 9 -45.16 -19.47 13.45
C ILE A 9 -44.26 -19.00 12.31
N ALA A 10 -44.19 -17.68 12.11
CA ALA A 10 -43.21 -17.08 11.21
C ALA A 10 -41.83 -17.10 11.90
N ALA A 11 -40.97 -18.04 11.50
CA ALA A 11 -39.58 -18.04 11.92
C ALA A 11 -38.82 -16.91 11.20
N THR A 12 -38.54 -15.83 11.91
CA THR A 12 -37.63 -14.79 11.44
C THR A 12 -36.20 -15.34 11.47
N VAL A 13 -35.69 -15.72 10.30
CA VAL A 13 -34.27 -16.03 10.09
C VAL A 13 -33.51 -14.71 10.09
N SER A 14 -32.85 -14.40 11.20
CA SER A 14 -31.88 -13.31 11.26
C SER A 14 -30.62 -13.72 10.49
N LEU A 15 -30.47 -13.24 9.25
CA LEU A 15 -29.18 -13.33 8.54
C LEU A 15 -28.19 -12.39 9.22
N SER A 16 -27.31 -12.95 10.04
CA SER A 16 -26.11 -12.25 10.51
C SER A 16 -25.15 -12.07 9.33
N ALA A 17 -25.04 -10.84 8.82
CA ALA A 17 -24.00 -10.48 7.86
C ALA A 17 -22.64 -10.45 8.59
N THR A 18 -21.86 -11.52 8.49
CA THR A 18 -20.43 -11.47 8.81
C THR A 18 -19.76 -10.55 7.80
N ALA A 19 -19.32 -9.38 8.26
CA ALA A 19 -18.44 -8.50 7.50
C ALA A 19 -17.12 -9.25 7.25
N TYR A 20 -16.92 -9.76 6.04
CA TYR A 20 -15.59 -10.17 5.59
C TYR A 20 -14.74 -8.91 5.55
N ALA A 21 -13.76 -8.80 6.45
CA ALA A 21 -12.60 -7.96 6.19
C ALA A 21 -12.07 -8.39 4.82
N GLY A 22 -12.19 -7.51 3.82
CA GLY A 22 -11.92 -7.85 2.44
C GLY A 22 -10.46 -8.26 2.29
N ASN A 23 -10.20 -9.56 2.15
CA ASN A 23 -8.89 -10.09 1.80
C ASN A 23 -8.57 -9.63 0.38
N THR A 24 -7.98 -8.44 0.25
CA THR A 24 -7.48 -7.96 -1.03
C THR A 24 -6.35 -8.90 -1.46
N PRO A 25 -6.44 -9.56 -2.62
CA PRO A 25 -5.40 -10.47 -3.05
C PRO A 25 -4.07 -9.72 -3.23
N PRO A 26 -2.92 -10.34 -2.92
CA PRO A 26 -1.63 -9.70 -3.10
C PRO A 26 -1.35 -9.26 -4.54
N VAL A 27 -0.66 -8.14 -4.68
CA VAL A 27 -0.20 -7.63 -5.98
C VAL A 27 0.88 -8.56 -6.55
N ALA A 28 0.62 -9.14 -7.72
CA ALA A 28 1.52 -10.05 -8.43
C ALA A 28 2.09 -9.45 -9.73
N SER A 29 1.46 -8.43 -10.30
CA SER A 29 1.90 -7.76 -11.53
C SER A 29 1.87 -6.23 -11.41
N ALA A 30 2.56 -5.55 -12.34
CA ALA A 30 2.58 -4.09 -12.38
C ALA A 30 1.18 -3.48 -12.67
N SER A 31 0.37 -4.12 -13.50
CA SER A 31 -1.00 -3.65 -13.77
C SER A 31 -1.90 -3.68 -12.53
N GLN A 32 -1.66 -4.61 -11.61
CA GLN A 32 -2.38 -4.67 -10.33
C GLN A 32 -1.97 -3.56 -9.34
N LEU A 33 -0.95 -2.76 -9.64
CA LEU A 33 -0.60 -1.58 -8.85
C LEU A 33 -1.49 -0.39 -9.19
N GLU A 34 -2.13 -0.36 -10.37
CA GLU A 34 -2.98 0.75 -10.77
C GLU A 34 -4.15 0.94 -9.79
N GLY A 35 -4.46 2.19 -9.49
CA GLY A 35 -5.51 2.61 -8.56
C GLY A 35 -5.03 3.61 -7.53
N ARG A 36 -5.86 3.78 -6.49
CA ARG A 36 -5.63 4.74 -5.41
C ARG A 36 -5.23 4.01 -4.14
N TRP A 37 -4.27 4.60 -3.45
CA TRP A 37 -3.64 4.04 -2.27
C TRP A 37 -3.55 5.12 -1.19
N GLU A 38 -3.63 4.73 0.08
CA GLU A 38 -3.55 5.62 1.23
C GLU A 38 -2.50 5.10 2.20
N VAL A 39 -1.60 5.98 2.66
CA VAL A 39 -0.58 5.67 3.67
C VAL A 39 -1.26 5.38 5.00
N ILE A 40 -1.03 4.17 5.51
CA ILE A 40 -1.58 3.68 6.79
C ILE A 40 -0.53 3.49 7.87
N SER A 41 0.75 3.40 7.49
CA SER A 41 1.86 3.39 8.42
C SER A 41 3.16 3.84 7.76
N ALA A 42 4.09 4.32 8.58
CA ALA A 42 5.46 4.63 8.17
C ALA A 42 6.40 3.87 9.11
N THR A 43 7.22 3.00 8.54
CA THR A 43 8.25 2.28 9.30
C THR A 43 9.60 2.83 8.91
N VAL A 44 10.40 3.26 9.90
CA VAL A 44 11.75 3.73 9.61
C VAL A 44 12.77 2.66 9.99
N GLY A 45 13.72 2.44 9.07
CA GLY A 45 14.86 1.54 9.27
C GLY A 45 15.94 2.15 10.17
N ASN A 46 17.03 1.43 10.36
CA ASN A 46 18.15 1.90 11.17
C ASN A 46 19.01 2.89 10.36
N GLY A 47 18.94 4.19 10.70
CA GLY A 47 19.75 5.25 10.10
C GLY A 47 20.43 6.11 11.16
N ARG A 48 21.59 6.71 10.83
CA ARG A 48 22.33 7.59 11.77
C ARG A 48 21.78 9.01 11.84
N ILE A 49 21.08 9.45 10.78
CA ILE A 49 20.39 10.74 10.69
C ILE A 49 19.00 10.41 10.17
N GLN A 50 17.97 10.76 10.93
CA GLN A 50 16.61 10.32 10.67
C GLN A 50 15.65 11.47 10.98
N SER A 51 15.08 12.07 9.93
CA SER A 51 14.08 13.15 10.09
C SER A 51 12.66 12.60 10.23
N LEU A 52 12.44 11.35 9.79
CA LEU A 52 11.15 10.66 9.89
C LEU A 52 11.04 9.85 11.18
N SER A 53 9.84 9.85 11.76
CA SER A 53 9.49 8.95 12.86
C SER A 53 8.63 7.78 12.37
N ASN A 54 8.49 6.72 13.17
CA ASN A 54 7.48 5.71 12.86
C ASN A 54 6.09 6.38 12.91
N ASP A 55 5.27 6.09 11.92
CA ASP A 55 3.94 6.66 11.72
C ASP A 55 3.93 8.20 11.74
N ASP A 56 4.95 8.80 11.11
CA ASP A 56 5.09 10.24 11.01
C ASP A 56 3.78 10.93 10.57
N PRO A 57 3.20 11.82 11.40
CA PRO A 57 1.90 12.43 11.11
C PRO A 57 1.84 13.21 9.79
N SER A 58 2.98 13.72 9.31
CA SER A 58 3.06 14.43 8.02
C SER A 58 2.82 13.53 6.81
N LEU A 59 2.95 12.21 6.99
CA LEU A 59 2.80 11.19 5.95
C LEU A 59 1.49 10.42 6.05
N MET A 60 0.92 10.30 7.24
CA MET A 60 -0.28 9.48 7.47
C MET A 60 -1.48 10.03 6.70
N GLY A 61 -2.22 9.13 6.03
CA GLY A 61 -3.36 9.50 5.20
C GLY A 61 -3.01 10.17 3.87
N LYS A 62 -1.72 10.35 3.53
CA LYS A 62 -1.32 10.76 2.18
C LYS A 62 -1.82 9.73 1.17
N ARG A 63 -2.27 10.22 0.01
CA ARG A 63 -2.88 9.39 -1.03
C ARG A 63 -2.06 9.40 -2.29
N LEU A 64 -1.76 8.21 -2.80
CA LEU A 64 -1.02 7.96 -4.03
C LEU A 64 -1.96 7.43 -5.09
N SER A 65 -1.92 8.04 -6.26
CA SER A 65 -2.60 7.54 -7.45
C SER A 65 -1.56 6.97 -8.41
N ILE A 66 -1.76 5.71 -8.82
CA ILE A 66 -0.93 5.01 -9.81
C ILE A 66 -1.82 4.74 -11.04
N THR A 67 -1.44 5.28 -12.19
CA THR A 67 -2.10 5.03 -13.48
C THR A 67 -1.06 4.68 -14.54
N ALA A 68 -1.53 4.19 -15.70
CA ALA A 68 -0.67 3.91 -16.84
C ALA A 68 0.14 5.13 -17.34
N THR A 69 -0.35 6.35 -17.09
CA THR A 69 0.28 7.58 -17.60
C THR A 69 0.89 8.43 -16.51
N ARG A 70 0.59 8.18 -15.23
CA ARG A 70 1.01 9.05 -14.14
C ARG A 70 1.06 8.34 -12.80
N LEU A 71 2.06 8.67 -12.01
CA LEU A 71 2.13 8.28 -10.60
C LEU A 71 2.35 9.55 -9.77
N PHE A 72 1.44 9.84 -8.83
CA PHE A 72 1.41 11.13 -8.15
C PHE A 72 0.70 11.07 -6.79
N TRP A 73 1.16 11.89 -5.85
CA TRP A 73 0.42 12.15 -4.61
C TRP A 73 -0.75 13.10 -4.87
N ASP A 74 -1.91 12.88 -4.24
CA ASP A 74 -3.11 13.73 -4.39
C ASP A 74 -2.80 15.20 -4.00
N HIS A 75 -1.84 15.42 -3.10
CA HIS A 75 -1.36 16.74 -2.71
C HIS A 75 0.18 16.79 -2.78
N VAL A 76 0.69 17.63 -3.68
CA VAL A 76 2.12 17.92 -3.83
C VAL A 76 2.51 18.98 -2.82
N GLN A 77 3.42 18.66 -1.89
CA GLN A 77 3.87 19.62 -0.87
C GLN A 77 5.29 20.13 -1.13
N ASN A 78 6.09 19.41 -1.90
CA ASN A 78 7.48 19.74 -2.18
C ASN A 78 7.91 19.20 -3.56
N ALA A 79 9.12 19.53 -4.00
CA ALA A 79 9.64 19.11 -5.30
C ALA A 79 9.81 17.58 -5.44
N THR A 80 9.94 16.85 -4.34
CA THR A 80 10.08 15.38 -4.34
C THR A 80 8.74 14.65 -4.37
N ASP A 81 7.64 15.37 -4.11
CA ASP A 81 6.27 14.94 -4.38
C ASP A 81 5.87 15.18 -5.85
N ALA A 82 6.76 15.71 -6.69
CA ALA A 82 6.48 15.95 -8.11
C ALA A 82 6.02 14.64 -8.79
N PRO A 83 5.04 14.72 -9.71
CA PRO A 83 4.50 13.55 -10.38
C PRO A 83 5.57 12.85 -11.22
N CYS A 84 5.48 11.53 -11.29
CA CYS A 84 6.18 10.70 -12.26
C CYS A 84 5.32 10.60 -13.52
N GLU A 85 5.71 11.29 -14.58
CA GLU A 85 4.99 11.25 -15.85
C GLU A 85 5.42 10.03 -16.67
N LYS A 86 4.43 9.31 -17.22
CA LYS A 86 4.57 8.05 -17.96
C LYS A 86 5.46 7.03 -17.23
N PRO A 87 5.02 6.53 -16.07
CA PRO A 87 5.81 5.59 -15.28
C PRO A 87 6.00 4.26 -16.02
N SER A 88 7.24 3.77 -16.07
CA SER A 88 7.57 2.40 -16.44
C SER A 88 7.78 1.58 -15.16
N ILE A 89 6.75 0.85 -14.73
CA ILE A 89 6.81 -0.03 -13.56
C ILE A 89 7.12 -1.46 -14.01
N LYS A 90 8.22 -2.03 -13.51
CA LYS A 90 8.70 -3.36 -13.91
C LYS A 90 9.01 -4.23 -12.70
N PRO A 91 8.72 -5.55 -12.74
CA PRO A 91 9.20 -6.47 -11.72
C PRO A 91 10.72 -6.38 -11.58
N THR A 92 11.20 -6.45 -10.35
CA THR A 92 12.64 -6.47 -10.05
C THR A 92 12.91 -7.38 -8.85
N ARG A 93 14.19 -7.60 -8.55
CA ARG A 93 14.59 -8.40 -7.39
C ARG A 93 14.32 -7.63 -6.10
N ARG A 94 13.93 -8.36 -5.05
CA ARG A 94 13.88 -7.82 -3.69
C ARG A 94 15.28 -7.45 -3.21
N ASP A 95 15.36 -6.51 -2.28
CA ASP A 95 16.62 -6.11 -1.68
C ASP A 95 17.33 -7.27 -0.98
N ASN A 96 18.63 -7.40 -1.23
CA ASN A 96 19.49 -8.36 -0.56
C ASN A 96 20.20 -7.74 0.66
N ASP A 97 20.02 -6.46 0.93
CA ASP A 97 20.45 -5.81 2.16
C ASP A 97 19.67 -6.35 3.38
N ALA A 98 20.39 -6.57 4.48
CA ALA A 98 19.82 -7.17 5.69
C ALA A 98 18.92 -6.19 6.45
N ASP A 99 19.31 -4.92 6.53
CA ASP A 99 18.58 -3.89 7.26
C ASP A 99 17.30 -3.50 6.52
N ALA A 100 17.36 -3.42 5.18
CA ALA A 100 16.20 -3.25 4.32
C ALA A 100 15.19 -4.39 4.53
N ARG A 101 15.64 -5.64 4.52
CA ARG A 101 14.76 -6.80 4.80
C ARG A 101 14.16 -6.77 6.20
N ALA A 102 14.92 -6.36 7.21
CA ALA A 102 14.43 -6.24 8.58
C ALA A 102 13.33 -5.16 8.67
N THR A 103 13.54 -4.03 8.01
CA THR A 103 12.56 -2.93 7.94
C THR A 103 11.27 -3.36 7.25
N VAL A 104 11.37 -4.06 6.11
CA VAL A 104 10.20 -4.62 5.40
C VAL A 104 9.43 -5.61 6.29
N ARG A 105 10.15 -6.51 6.98
CA ARG A 105 9.52 -7.44 7.93
C ARG A 105 8.79 -6.72 9.05
N LYS A 106 9.38 -5.66 9.62
CA LYS A 106 8.76 -4.83 10.65
C LYS A 106 7.48 -4.13 10.14
N ALA A 107 7.46 -3.70 8.87
CA ALA A 107 6.31 -3.00 8.29
C ALA A 107 5.08 -3.90 8.04
N GLY A 108 5.26 -5.21 7.85
CA GLY A 108 4.13 -6.12 7.62
C GLY A 108 4.48 -7.53 7.15
N GLY A 109 5.70 -8.00 7.39
CA GLY A 109 6.18 -9.30 6.92
C GLY A 109 7.00 -9.23 5.62
N PRO A 110 7.46 -10.37 5.08
CA PRO A 110 8.29 -10.39 3.88
C PRO A 110 7.46 -9.96 2.65
N ALA A 111 7.98 -9.02 1.86
CA ALA A 111 7.37 -8.64 0.59
C ALA A 111 7.29 -9.86 -0.35
N LEU A 112 6.18 -10.00 -1.06
CA LEU A 112 5.95 -11.09 -2.01
C LEU A 112 6.55 -10.80 -3.38
N SER A 113 6.40 -9.55 -3.84
CA SER A 113 6.90 -9.06 -5.12
C SER A 113 7.55 -7.69 -4.95
N ALA A 114 8.39 -7.32 -5.90
CA ALA A 114 9.16 -6.09 -5.90
C ALA A 114 9.13 -5.45 -7.29
N PHE A 115 9.03 -4.13 -7.35
CA PHE A 115 8.93 -3.38 -8.59
C PHE A 115 9.85 -2.15 -8.56
N SER A 116 10.53 -1.90 -9.67
CA SER A 116 11.23 -0.64 -9.93
C SER A 116 10.31 0.32 -10.67
N VAL A 117 10.38 1.60 -10.32
CA VAL A 117 9.70 2.69 -11.03
C VAL A 117 10.73 3.54 -11.76
N ALA A 118 10.50 3.81 -13.04
CA ALA A 118 11.23 4.81 -13.81
C ALA A 118 10.25 5.80 -14.43
N CYS A 119 10.59 7.08 -14.44
CA CYS A 119 9.75 8.15 -14.98
C CYS A 119 10.34 8.67 -16.29
N GLU A 120 9.50 8.99 -17.28
CA GLU A 120 9.97 9.73 -18.46
C GLU A 120 10.38 11.15 -18.06
N SER A 121 9.62 11.77 -17.17
CA SER A 121 9.96 13.03 -16.51
C SER A 121 9.37 13.12 -15.10
N GLY A 122 9.91 14.06 -14.31
CA GLY A 122 9.55 14.24 -12.91
C GLY A 122 10.49 13.54 -11.93
N SER A 123 10.49 14.02 -10.69
CA SER A 123 11.40 13.61 -9.61
C SER A 123 10.66 12.93 -8.47
N TRP A 124 9.76 11.98 -8.82
CA TRP A 124 8.95 11.30 -7.82
C TRP A 124 9.81 10.41 -6.93
N GLY A 125 9.75 10.66 -5.63
CA GLY A 125 10.45 9.88 -4.63
C GLY A 125 11.96 10.12 -4.59
N PRO A 126 12.70 9.30 -3.83
CA PRO A 126 14.12 9.52 -3.61
C PRO A 126 14.96 9.29 -4.87
N ASN A 127 15.74 10.30 -5.26
CA ASN A 127 16.67 10.26 -6.41
C ASN A 127 17.78 9.19 -6.29
N LYS A 128 17.98 8.63 -5.10
CA LYS A 128 18.84 7.49 -4.80
C LYS A 128 18.10 6.50 -3.91
N ALA A 129 17.13 5.77 -4.46
CA ALA A 129 16.65 4.57 -3.81
C ALA A 129 17.73 3.46 -3.90
N PRO A 130 18.04 2.73 -2.83
CA PRO A 130 18.54 1.37 -2.96
C PRO A 130 17.35 0.49 -3.35
N SER A 131 17.48 -0.35 -4.39
CA SER A 131 16.58 -1.51 -4.56
C SER A 131 15.07 -1.16 -4.79
N PRO A 132 14.12 -2.13 -4.90
CA PRO A 132 12.80 -1.90 -5.50
C PRO A 132 11.98 -0.80 -4.83
N THR A 133 11.50 0.17 -5.61
CA THR A 133 10.69 1.29 -5.12
C THR A 133 9.37 0.86 -4.50
N ILE A 134 8.70 -0.15 -5.07
CA ILE A 134 7.40 -0.65 -4.61
C ILE A 134 7.50 -2.12 -4.26
N LEU A 135 6.95 -2.50 -3.11
CA LEU A 135 6.89 -3.86 -2.59
C LEU A 135 5.43 -4.28 -2.42
N ALA A 136 5.06 -5.45 -2.93
CA ALA A 136 3.76 -6.05 -2.66
C ALA A 136 3.78 -6.79 -1.33
N MET A 137 2.84 -6.49 -0.44
CA MET A 137 2.76 -7.08 0.90
C MET A 137 1.77 -8.26 0.93
N PRO A 138 1.92 -9.20 1.90
CA PRO A 138 1.06 -10.39 1.99
C PRO A 138 -0.44 -10.13 2.19
N ASP A 139 -0.81 -8.97 2.70
CA ASP A 139 -2.20 -8.58 2.99
C ASP A 139 -2.86 -7.77 1.87
N GLY A 140 -2.23 -7.70 0.69
CA GLY A 140 -2.73 -6.91 -0.44
C GLY A 140 -2.38 -5.42 -0.37
N SER A 141 -1.73 -4.97 0.71
CA SER A 141 -1.15 -3.63 0.77
C SER A 141 0.10 -3.56 -0.12
N ILE A 142 0.57 -2.35 -0.39
CA ILE A 142 1.91 -2.11 -0.92
C ILE A 142 2.77 -1.41 0.13
N ALA A 143 4.09 -1.49 -0.03
CA ALA A 143 5.03 -0.65 0.69
C ALA A 143 5.95 0.08 -0.31
N ILE A 144 6.30 1.32 -0.01
CA ILE A 144 7.10 2.18 -0.88
C ILE A 144 8.29 2.72 -0.09
N TRP A 145 9.50 2.55 -0.61
CA TRP A 145 10.68 3.20 -0.05
C TRP A 145 10.62 4.70 -0.30
N TRP A 146 10.84 5.47 0.75
CA TRP A 146 10.80 6.92 0.78
C TRP A 146 12.11 7.47 1.34
N PHE A 147 12.19 8.79 1.50
CA PHE A 147 13.36 9.46 2.07
C PHE A 147 13.70 8.96 3.48
N ASP A 148 14.96 9.18 3.89
CA ASP A 148 15.47 8.88 5.23
C ASP A 148 15.24 7.42 5.69
N ASN A 149 15.30 6.46 4.75
CA ASN A 149 15.01 5.04 4.99
C ASN A 149 13.60 4.77 5.53
N GLY A 150 12.66 5.67 5.25
CA GLY A 150 11.25 5.46 5.54
C GLY A 150 10.64 4.46 4.55
N LEU A 151 9.87 3.52 5.08
CA LEU A 151 9.07 2.58 4.31
C LEU A 151 7.59 2.88 4.59
N LEU A 152 6.90 3.41 3.60
CA LEU A 152 5.48 3.77 3.71
C LEU A 152 4.64 2.57 3.34
N ARG A 153 3.75 2.12 4.21
CA ARG A 153 2.77 1.09 3.87
C ARG A 153 1.48 1.77 3.44
N LEU A 154 0.93 1.31 2.33
CA LEU A 154 -0.29 1.86 1.76
C LEU A 154 -1.34 0.76 1.54
N ARG A 155 -2.58 1.04 1.93
CA ARG A 155 -3.74 0.21 1.54
C ARG A 155 -4.42 0.80 0.32
N ARG A 156 -5.12 -0.04 -0.43
CA ARG A 156 -5.98 0.39 -1.52
C ARG A 156 -7.23 1.09 -0.96
N ILE A 157 -7.72 2.12 -1.67
CA ILE A 157 -8.95 2.89 -1.35
C ILE A 157 -9.88 3.01 -2.55
#